data_AF-A0A090TA28-F1
#
_entry.id   AF-A0A090TA28-F1
#
_cell.length_a   1.000
_cell.length_b   1.000
_cell.length_c   1.000
_cell.angle_alpha   90.00
_cell.angle_beta   90.00
_cell.angle_gamma   90.00
#
_symmetry.space_group_name_H-M   'P 1'
#
loop_
_entity.id
_entity.type
_entity.pdbx_description
1 polymer ?
#
loop_
_entity_poly.entity_id
_entity_poly.type
_entity_poly.pdbx_seq_one_letter_code
_entity_poly.pdbx_strand_id
1 'polypeptide(L)'
;MLAYGFEWYAESVFEVAELLNGTDWEMSTLPLEESTEVMLYTYSALLFKDVLDFQSLGRTFLSSNANKFGTKNLFRSIEHMEKASDDRAFKGDKELDALHTSLNDESHKAPGTYAFWNADMLVHRRIEDSTEWYSSFKMQSSRTRGAESFNKDPGMHNGSGILQIKVDGKEYADARYNWDWHVLPGLTEEWKTDAIPMQSAESKFN
;
A
#
# COMPACT_ATOMS: atom_id res chain seq x y z
N MET A 1 12.70 -3.79 -4.03
CA MET A 1 12.09 -3.09 -2.91
C MET A 1 10.70 -2.59 -3.31
N LEU A 2 9.64 -2.94 -2.58
CA LEU A 2 8.25 -2.53 -2.82
C LEU A 2 7.95 -1.25 -2.04
N ALA A 3 7.97 -1.32 -0.71
CA ALA A 3 7.98 -0.18 0.20
C ALA A 3 8.36 -0.69 1.59
N TYR A 4 9.01 0.14 2.40
CA TYR A 4 9.60 -0.29 3.69
C TYR A 4 8.62 -1.02 4.61
N GLY A 5 7.40 -0.50 4.76
CA GLY A 5 6.41 -1.07 5.68
C GLY A 5 6.04 -2.52 5.34
N PHE A 6 5.94 -2.86 4.05
CA PHE A 6 5.58 -4.23 3.64
C PHE A 6 6.74 -5.19 3.87
N GLU A 7 7.95 -4.75 3.52
CA GLU A 7 9.13 -5.60 3.61
C GLU A 7 9.48 -5.94 5.05
N TRP A 8 9.32 -4.97 5.95
CA TRP A 8 9.72 -5.11 7.35
C TRP A 8 8.68 -5.85 8.19
N TYR A 9 7.39 -5.67 7.89
CA TYR A 9 6.30 -6.23 8.69
C TYR A 9 5.56 -7.40 8.05
N ALA A 10 5.84 -7.76 6.80
CA ALA A 10 5.19 -8.91 6.18
C ALA A 10 6.22 -9.80 5.51
N GLU A 11 6.94 -9.28 4.50
CA GLU A 11 7.82 -10.12 3.67
C GLU A 11 8.96 -10.74 4.49
N SER A 12 9.80 -9.91 5.13
CA SER A 12 11.00 -10.40 5.81
C SER A 12 10.67 -11.22 7.05
N VAL A 13 9.64 -10.85 7.80
CA VAL A 13 9.26 -11.58 9.03
C VAL A 13 8.81 -12.99 8.67
N PHE A 14 7.97 -13.16 7.64
CA PHE A 14 7.50 -14.49 7.27
C PHE A 14 8.54 -15.31 6.52
N GLU A 15 9.36 -14.71 5.66
CA GLU A 15 10.47 -15.41 5.01
C GLU A 15 11.47 -15.95 6.06
N VAL A 16 11.79 -15.15 7.09
CA VAL A 16 12.66 -15.60 8.19
C VAL A 16 11.97 -16.64 9.07
N ALA A 17 10.67 -16.48 9.34
CA ALA A 17 9.92 -17.46 10.12
C ALA A 17 9.86 -18.83 9.42
N GLU A 18 9.66 -18.87 8.10
CA GLU A 18 9.72 -20.11 7.30
C GLU A 18 11.11 -20.72 7.38
N LEU A 19 12.17 -19.91 7.21
CA LEU A 19 13.55 -20.38 7.22
C LEU A 19 13.96 -21.02 8.55
N LEU A 20 13.50 -20.45 9.67
CA LEU A 20 13.85 -20.91 11.02
C LEU A 20 12.85 -21.95 11.56
N ASN A 21 11.81 -22.30 10.80
CA ASN A 21 10.77 -23.22 11.24
C ASN A 21 11.34 -24.60 11.58
N GLY A 22 10.97 -25.16 12.74
CA GLY A 22 11.45 -26.45 13.24
C GLY A 22 12.93 -26.45 13.68
N THR A 23 13.58 -25.30 13.80
CA THR A 23 14.96 -25.18 14.32
C THR A 23 14.98 -24.73 15.77
N ASP A 24 16.15 -24.84 16.45
CA ASP A 24 16.34 -24.28 17.81
C ASP A 24 16.14 -22.75 17.88
N TRP A 25 16.07 -22.07 16.72
CA TRP A 25 15.89 -20.63 16.58
C TRP A 25 14.50 -20.27 16.03
N GLU A 26 13.56 -21.22 16.03
CA GLU A 26 12.19 -21.00 15.59
C GLU A 26 11.59 -19.75 16.24
N MET A 27 10.97 -18.91 15.41
CA MET A 27 10.37 -17.67 15.89
C MET A 27 9.15 -17.96 16.77
N SER A 28 9.00 -17.19 17.84
CA SER A 28 7.75 -17.18 18.62
C SER A 28 6.59 -16.64 17.79
N THR A 29 5.35 -16.83 18.26
CA THR A 29 4.16 -16.36 17.55
C THR A 29 4.00 -14.84 17.54
N LEU A 30 4.57 -14.11 18.51
CA LEU A 30 4.34 -12.67 18.66
C LEU A 30 4.72 -11.85 17.41
N PRO A 31 5.91 -12.00 16.79
CA PRO A 31 6.20 -11.31 15.53
C PRO A 31 5.23 -11.64 14.38
N LEU A 32 4.69 -12.87 14.35
CA LEU A 32 3.70 -13.28 13.35
C LEU A 32 2.36 -12.59 13.58
N GLU A 33 1.93 -12.49 14.84
CA GLU A 33 0.70 -11.80 15.25
C GLU A 33 0.76 -10.31 14.91
N GLU A 34 1.86 -9.63 15.24
CA GLU A 34 2.06 -8.21 14.93
C GLU A 34 2.08 -7.94 13.42
N SER A 35 2.77 -8.81 12.67
CA SER A 35 2.84 -8.75 11.20
C SER A 35 1.46 -8.97 10.56
N THR A 36 0.70 -9.93 11.10
CA THR A 36 -0.66 -10.26 10.67
C THR A 36 -1.62 -9.10 10.92
N GLU A 37 -1.54 -8.46 12.09
CA GLU A 37 -2.34 -7.27 12.40
C GLU A 37 -2.09 -6.14 11.39
N VAL A 38 -0.82 -5.89 11.02
CA VAL A 38 -0.45 -4.89 10.02
C VAL A 38 -1.05 -5.23 8.65
N MET A 39 -0.97 -6.48 8.21
CA MET A 39 -1.57 -6.92 6.94
C MET A 39 -3.08 -6.76 6.90
N LEU A 40 -3.76 -7.29 7.92
CA LEU A 40 -5.21 -7.30 8.00
C LEU A 40 -5.79 -5.89 8.11
N TYR A 41 -5.13 -4.99 8.83
CA TYR A 41 -5.58 -3.61 8.96
C TYR A 41 -5.18 -2.73 7.77
N THR A 42 -3.88 -2.69 7.44
CA THR A 42 -3.31 -1.70 6.53
C THR A 42 -3.48 -2.12 5.07
N TYR A 43 -3.04 -3.32 4.71
CA TYR A 43 -3.02 -3.75 3.32
C TYR A 43 -4.40 -4.13 2.82
N SER A 44 -5.26 -4.69 3.67
CA SER A 44 -6.68 -4.90 3.32
C SER A 44 -7.37 -3.60 2.93
N ALA A 45 -7.07 -2.49 3.63
CA ALA A 45 -7.65 -1.19 3.35
C ALA A 45 -7.06 -0.54 2.10
N LEU A 46 -5.72 -0.57 1.92
CA LEU A 46 -5.03 0.08 0.81
C LEU A 46 -5.16 -0.64 -0.53
N LEU A 47 -5.44 -1.95 -0.51
CA LEU A 47 -5.62 -2.77 -1.69
C LEU A 47 -7.06 -2.65 -2.22
N PHE A 48 -7.20 -2.43 -3.53
CA PHE A 48 -8.48 -2.46 -4.20
C PHE A 48 -8.35 -3.18 -5.55
N LYS A 49 -9.09 -4.29 -5.71
CA LYS A 49 -9.05 -5.15 -6.92
C LYS A 49 -7.60 -5.45 -7.36
N ASP A 50 -6.82 -6.00 -6.43
CA ASP A 50 -5.39 -6.35 -6.60
C ASP A 50 -4.39 -5.17 -6.74
N VAL A 51 -4.90 -3.93 -6.85
CA VAL A 51 -4.06 -2.75 -7.03
C VAL A 51 -3.87 -2.02 -5.70
N LEU A 52 -2.61 -1.91 -5.28
CA LEU A 52 -2.24 -1.12 -4.11
C LEU A 52 -2.30 0.37 -4.44
N ASP A 53 -2.73 1.17 -3.48
CA ASP A 53 -2.65 2.62 -3.54
C ASP A 53 -1.22 3.12 -3.86
N PHE A 54 -1.05 3.87 -4.95
CA PHE A 54 0.27 4.33 -5.37
C PHE A 54 0.85 5.45 -4.49
N GLN A 55 0.02 6.21 -3.78
CA GLN A 55 0.47 7.21 -2.80
C GLN A 55 1.07 6.55 -1.55
N SER A 56 0.76 5.27 -1.28
CA SER A 56 1.35 4.50 -0.17
C SER A 56 2.74 3.92 -0.45
N LEU A 57 3.19 3.91 -1.72
CA LEU A 57 4.40 3.21 -2.16
C LEU A 57 5.70 4.03 -2.10
N GLY A 58 5.65 5.27 -1.61
CA GLY A 58 6.81 6.17 -1.60
C GLY A 58 7.41 6.28 -3.01
N ARG A 59 8.74 6.20 -3.12
CA ARG A 59 9.44 6.25 -4.42
C ARG A 59 9.11 5.11 -5.40
N THR A 60 8.49 4.03 -4.93
CA THR A 60 8.12 2.87 -5.76
C THR A 60 6.76 3.05 -6.44
N PHE A 61 6.15 4.23 -6.35
CA PHE A 61 4.83 4.51 -6.93
C PHE A 61 4.77 4.33 -8.47
N LEU A 62 5.90 4.33 -9.19
CA LEU A 62 5.99 3.97 -10.63
C LEU A 62 6.31 2.48 -10.85
N SER A 63 6.27 1.63 -9.84
CA SER A 63 6.51 0.20 -10.05
C SER A 63 5.27 -0.50 -10.57
N SER A 64 5.42 -1.28 -11.64
CA SER A 64 4.37 -2.16 -12.15
C SER A 64 3.90 -3.19 -11.11
N ASN A 65 4.69 -3.46 -10.07
CA ASN A 65 4.29 -4.34 -8.97
C ASN A 65 3.10 -3.79 -8.15
N ALA A 66 2.82 -2.48 -8.20
CA ALA A 66 1.63 -1.91 -7.54
C ALA A 66 0.32 -2.44 -8.15
N ASN A 67 0.33 -2.78 -9.44
CA ASN A 67 -0.85 -3.18 -10.21
C ASN A 67 -1.25 -4.65 -9.98
N LYS A 68 -0.41 -5.41 -9.27
CA LYS A 68 -0.61 -6.84 -8.96
C LYS A 68 -0.18 -7.13 -7.52
N PHE A 69 -0.36 -6.16 -6.63
CA PHE A 69 0.29 -6.21 -5.34
C PHE A 69 -0.30 -7.31 -4.45
N GLY A 70 -1.63 -7.46 -4.49
CA GLY A 70 -2.36 -8.45 -3.70
C GLY A 70 -1.96 -9.87 -4.08
N THR A 71 -2.12 -10.22 -5.35
CA THR A 71 -1.91 -11.57 -5.91
C THR A 71 -0.44 -11.94 -6.09
N LYS A 72 0.48 -10.96 -6.11
CA LYS A 72 1.92 -11.24 -6.25
C LYS A 72 2.69 -11.13 -4.95
N ASN A 73 2.59 -9.99 -4.26
CA ASN A 73 3.48 -9.70 -3.13
C ASN A 73 2.84 -10.14 -1.83
N LEU A 74 1.62 -9.67 -1.55
CA LEU A 74 0.90 -10.02 -0.33
C LEU A 74 0.60 -11.52 -0.29
N PHE A 75 0.13 -12.09 -1.40
CA PHE A 75 -0.10 -13.54 -1.56
C PHE A 75 1.13 -14.36 -1.18
N ARG A 76 2.26 -14.09 -1.84
CA ARG A 76 3.54 -14.77 -1.56
C ARG A 76 3.96 -14.63 -0.10
N SER A 77 3.75 -13.46 0.50
CA SER A 77 4.06 -13.23 1.91
C SER A 77 3.20 -14.10 2.83
N ILE A 78 1.92 -14.30 2.50
CA ILE A 78 1.03 -15.18 3.26
C ILE A 78 1.43 -16.65 3.07
N GLU A 79 1.82 -17.08 1.87
CA GLU A 79 2.34 -18.44 1.64
C GLU A 79 3.61 -18.73 2.48
N HIS A 80 4.50 -17.75 2.65
CA HIS A 80 5.65 -17.87 3.55
C HIS A 80 5.19 -18.07 5.00
N MET A 81 4.17 -17.32 5.44
CA MET A 81 3.58 -17.44 6.78
C MET A 81 2.95 -18.83 6.98
N GLU A 82 2.15 -19.33 6.03
CA GLU A 82 1.47 -20.62 6.11
C GLU A 82 2.47 -21.78 6.28
N LYS A 83 3.63 -21.72 5.61
CA LYS A 83 4.70 -22.70 5.78
C LYS A 83 5.46 -22.55 7.09
N ALA A 84 5.54 -21.32 7.61
CA ALA A 84 6.20 -21.03 8.88
C ALA A 84 5.36 -21.46 10.07
N SER A 85 4.02 -21.44 9.99
CA SER A 85 3.17 -21.68 11.15
C SER A 85 3.06 -23.17 11.52
N ASP A 86 3.18 -24.14 10.61
CA ASP A 86 3.15 -25.60 10.89
C ASP A 86 2.10 -26.00 11.96
N ASP A 87 0.83 -25.67 11.68
CA ASP A 87 -0.36 -25.81 12.55
C ASP A 87 -0.35 -24.98 13.86
N ARG A 88 0.66 -24.15 14.12
CA ARG A 88 0.68 -23.22 15.26
C ARG A 88 -0.40 -22.15 15.06
N ALA A 89 -1.47 -22.27 15.83
CA ALA A 89 -2.48 -21.24 15.93
C ALA A 89 -1.90 -19.98 16.58
N PHE A 90 -2.15 -18.82 15.98
CA PHE A 90 -1.79 -17.51 16.53
C PHE A 90 -2.90 -16.51 16.24
N LYS A 91 -2.91 -15.39 16.95
CA LYS A 91 -3.96 -14.37 16.77
C LYS A 91 -3.96 -13.83 15.34
N GLY A 92 -5.09 -13.99 14.64
CA GLY A 92 -5.30 -13.45 13.29
C GLY A 92 -5.01 -14.44 12.15
N ASP A 93 -4.59 -15.67 12.47
CA ASP A 93 -4.28 -16.72 11.48
C ASP A 93 -5.45 -16.97 10.51
N LYS A 94 -6.66 -17.19 11.02
CA LYS A 94 -7.86 -17.46 10.23
C LYS A 94 -8.29 -16.26 9.39
N GLU A 95 -8.17 -15.06 9.94
CA GLU A 95 -8.45 -13.83 9.20
C GLU A 95 -7.44 -13.64 8.06
N LEU A 96 -6.19 -14.06 8.26
CA LEU A 96 -5.16 -14.01 7.23
C LEU A 96 -5.41 -15.04 6.11
N ASP A 97 -5.80 -16.27 6.47
CA ASP A 97 -6.22 -17.29 5.50
C ASP A 97 -7.45 -16.84 4.69
N ALA A 98 -8.41 -16.18 5.35
CA ALA A 98 -9.58 -15.60 4.71
C ALA A 98 -9.20 -14.47 3.74
N LEU A 99 -8.25 -13.61 4.13
CA LEU A 99 -7.69 -12.60 3.24
C LEU A 99 -7.04 -13.27 2.03
N HIS A 100 -6.18 -14.27 2.25
CA HIS A 100 -5.49 -15.01 1.19
C HIS A 100 -6.47 -15.60 0.16
N THR A 101 -7.49 -16.30 0.65
CA THR A 101 -8.56 -16.87 -0.18
C THR A 101 -9.30 -15.78 -0.97
N SER A 102 -9.65 -14.68 -0.32
CA SER A 102 -10.37 -13.58 -0.99
C SER A 102 -9.54 -12.86 -2.06
N LEU A 103 -8.20 -12.83 -1.90
CA LEU A 103 -7.29 -12.29 -2.91
C LEU A 103 -7.19 -13.24 -4.10
N ASN A 104 -7.09 -14.55 -3.87
CA ASN A 104 -7.07 -15.57 -4.92
C ASN A 104 -8.32 -15.50 -5.81
N ASP A 105 -9.48 -15.39 -5.17
CA ASP A 105 -10.79 -15.44 -5.84
C ASP A 105 -11.25 -14.08 -6.36
N GLU A 106 -10.39 -13.06 -6.32
CA GLU A 106 -10.68 -11.67 -6.70
C GLU A 106 -11.92 -11.07 -5.98
N SER A 107 -12.23 -11.59 -4.78
CA SER A 107 -13.45 -11.28 -4.02
C SER A 107 -13.21 -10.34 -2.83
N HIS A 108 -11.95 -9.98 -2.53
CA HIS A 108 -11.58 -9.15 -1.38
C HIS A 108 -12.41 -7.86 -1.24
N LYS A 109 -13.08 -7.70 -0.08
CA LYS A 109 -13.85 -6.50 0.30
C LYS A 109 -13.34 -5.96 1.64
N ALA A 110 -13.19 -4.64 1.72
CA ALA A 110 -12.96 -3.95 2.99
C ALA A 110 -13.67 -2.58 2.99
N PRO A 111 -15.02 -2.54 2.98
CA PRO A 111 -15.75 -1.28 3.08
C PRO A 111 -15.44 -0.59 4.41
N GLY A 112 -15.29 0.73 4.38
CA GLY A 112 -14.99 1.51 5.57
C GLY A 112 -14.24 2.80 5.26
N THR A 113 -14.01 3.58 6.31
CA THR A 113 -13.13 4.75 6.30
C THR A 113 -11.95 4.48 7.21
N TYR A 114 -10.75 4.52 6.66
CA TYR A 114 -9.50 4.22 7.35
C TYR A 114 -8.63 5.48 7.38
N ALA A 115 -8.42 6.02 8.58
CA ALA A 115 -7.61 7.21 8.79
C ALA A 115 -6.22 6.83 9.30
N PHE A 116 -5.23 6.93 8.43
CA PHE A 116 -3.81 6.73 8.75
C PHE A 116 -3.20 8.07 9.18
N TRP A 117 -3.56 8.52 10.38
CA TRP A 117 -3.19 9.84 10.92
C TRP A 117 -1.69 10.08 11.00
N ASN A 118 -0.91 9.02 11.23
CA ASN A 118 0.55 9.06 11.27
C ASN A 118 1.19 9.22 9.88
N ALA A 119 0.44 8.97 8.80
CA ALA A 119 0.89 9.05 7.42
C ALA A 119 0.18 10.17 6.63
N ASP A 120 -0.62 11.00 7.29
CA ASP A 120 -1.46 12.05 6.68
C ASP A 120 -2.29 11.52 5.49
N MET A 121 -2.86 10.32 5.64
CA MET A 121 -3.60 9.62 4.59
C MET A 121 -4.97 9.15 5.07
N LEU A 122 -5.98 9.29 4.21
CA LEU A 122 -7.33 8.78 4.42
C LEU A 122 -7.68 7.85 3.26
N VAL A 123 -8.30 6.71 3.58
CA VAL A 123 -8.88 5.80 2.60
C VAL A 123 -10.36 5.65 2.91
N HIS A 124 -11.18 5.65 1.87
CA HIS A 124 -12.59 5.32 1.95
C HIS A 124 -12.93 4.26 0.90
N ARG A 125 -13.61 3.20 1.33
CA ARG A 125 -14.11 2.13 0.48
C ARG A 125 -15.59 1.98 0.71
N ARG A 126 -16.37 1.91 -0.36
CA ARG A 126 -17.82 1.76 -0.28
C ARG A 126 -18.31 0.74 -1.30
N ILE A 127 -19.38 0.06 -0.93
CA ILE A 127 -20.15 -0.83 -1.79
C ILE A 127 -21.58 -0.28 -1.78
N GLU A 128 -22.09 0.11 -2.94
CA GLU A 128 -23.43 0.65 -3.11
C GLU A 128 -24.05 0.05 -4.37
N ASP A 129 -25.23 -0.56 -4.23
CA ASP A 129 -25.96 -1.21 -5.33
C ASP A 129 -25.09 -2.14 -6.20
N SER A 130 -24.25 -2.96 -5.55
CA SER A 130 -23.26 -3.86 -6.18
C SER A 130 -22.10 -3.17 -6.89
N THR A 131 -22.00 -1.84 -6.82
CA THR A 131 -20.85 -1.07 -7.30
C THR A 131 -19.90 -0.81 -6.15
N GLU A 132 -18.64 -1.17 -6.36
CA GLU A 132 -17.57 -0.94 -5.40
C GLU A 132 -16.70 0.19 -5.88
N TRP A 133 -16.36 1.09 -4.97
CA TRP A 133 -15.41 2.12 -5.25
C TRP A 133 -14.50 2.38 -4.06
N TYR A 134 -13.35 2.93 -4.41
CA TYR A 134 -12.26 3.26 -3.52
C TYR A 134 -11.91 4.72 -3.76
N SER A 135 -11.69 5.44 -2.68
CA SER A 135 -11.05 6.74 -2.72
C SER A 135 -9.95 6.81 -1.69
N SER A 136 -8.88 7.48 -2.03
CA SER A 136 -7.87 7.85 -1.05
C SER A 136 -7.41 9.26 -1.26
N PHE A 137 -6.93 9.85 -0.18
CA PHE A 137 -6.42 11.19 -0.15
C PHE A 137 -5.17 11.19 0.72
N LYS A 138 -4.04 11.61 0.14
CA LYS A 138 -2.77 11.74 0.86
C LYS A 138 -2.31 13.18 0.88
N MET A 139 -2.01 13.66 2.08
CA MET A 139 -1.43 14.95 2.36
C MET A 139 0.03 14.80 2.82
N GLN A 140 0.65 15.95 3.05
CA GLN A 140 1.91 16.08 3.75
C GLN A 140 1.77 17.19 4.79
N SER A 141 2.57 17.11 5.84
CA SER A 141 2.56 18.08 6.94
C SER A 141 3.99 18.29 7.47
N SER A 142 4.15 19.04 8.55
CA SER A 142 5.44 19.11 9.26
C SER A 142 5.91 17.75 9.81
N ARG A 143 5.05 16.72 9.81
CA ARG A 143 5.34 15.37 10.31
C ARG A 143 5.71 14.38 9.20
N THR A 144 5.25 14.62 7.97
CA THR A 144 5.33 13.66 6.88
C THR A 144 5.78 14.34 5.59
N ARG A 145 6.56 13.64 4.78
CA ARG A 145 6.92 14.06 3.43
C ARG A 145 6.15 13.19 2.46
N GLY A 146 5.43 13.82 1.54
CA GLY A 146 4.66 13.11 0.53
C GLY A 146 5.52 12.60 -0.62
N ALA A 147 6.47 13.42 -1.07
CA ALA A 147 7.37 13.10 -2.17
C ALA A 147 8.68 12.48 -1.67
N GLU A 148 9.04 11.35 -2.26
CA GLU A 148 10.33 10.71 -2.07
C GLU A 148 10.88 10.36 -3.46
N SER A 149 11.95 11.02 -3.89
CA SER A 149 12.63 10.69 -5.14
C SER A 149 14.13 10.91 -4.99
N PHE A 150 14.94 9.88 -5.20
CA PHE A 150 16.41 10.00 -5.23
C PHE A 150 16.96 10.19 -6.65
N ASN A 151 16.07 10.13 -7.66
CA ASN A 151 16.37 10.14 -9.08
C ASN A 151 15.55 11.24 -9.79
N LYS A 152 15.66 11.35 -11.11
CA LYS A 152 14.89 12.30 -11.93
C LYS A 152 13.39 12.01 -12.00
N ASP A 153 12.90 11.03 -11.26
CA ASP A 153 11.52 10.59 -11.33
C ASP A 153 10.61 11.69 -10.78
N PRO A 154 9.57 12.09 -11.55
CA PRO A 154 8.66 13.13 -11.12
C PRO A 154 7.81 12.58 -9.98
N GLY A 155 7.84 13.22 -8.81
CA GLY A 155 7.11 12.75 -7.64
C GLY A 155 6.78 13.86 -6.64
N MET A 156 7.11 15.11 -6.97
CA MET A 156 7.00 16.26 -6.07
C MET A 156 5.61 16.46 -5.48
N HIS A 157 4.57 16.17 -6.28
CA HIS A 157 3.18 16.34 -5.84
C HIS A 157 2.60 15.12 -5.15
N ASN A 158 3.38 14.03 -4.97
CA ASN A 158 2.94 12.96 -4.07
C ASN A 158 2.75 13.54 -2.67
N GLY A 159 1.61 13.25 -2.06
CA GLY A 159 1.17 13.87 -0.81
C GLY A 159 0.79 15.35 -0.88
N SER A 160 0.65 15.95 -2.06
CA SER A 160 0.13 17.34 -2.19
C SER A 160 -1.40 17.40 -2.27
N GLY A 161 -2.10 16.51 -1.55
CA GLY A 161 -3.56 16.41 -1.59
C GLY A 161 -4.08 15.66 -2.81
N ILE A 162 -3.34 14.65 -3.29
CA ILE A 162 -3.76 13.86 -4.45
C ILE A 162 -4.94 12.99 -4.06
N LEU A 163 -6.01 13.09 -4.84
CA LEU A 163 -7.26 12.34 -4.67
C LEU A 163 -7.30 11.18 -5.66
N GLN A 164 -7.10 9.95 -5.16
CA GLN A 164 -7.32 8.75 -5.95
C GLN A 164 -8.80 8.37 -5.92
N ILE A 165 -9.36 7.98 -7.07
CA ILE A 165 -10.69 7.36 -7.15
C ILE A 165 -10.60 6.13 -8.07
N LYS A 166 -10.97 4.95 -7.57
CA LYS A 166 -10.99 3.70 -8.33
C LYS A 166 -12.36 3.04 -8.24
N VAL A 167 -12.87 2.56 -9.37
CA VAL A 167 -14.06 1.71 -9.51
C VAL A 167 -13.64 0.35 -10.10
N ASP A 168 -12.83 0.37 -11.16
CA ASP A 168 -12.27 -0.81 -11.81
C ASP A 168 -10.96 -1.29 -11.18
N GLY A 169 -10.27 -0.40 -10.46
CA GLY A 169 -9.01 -0.67 -9.76
C GLY A 169 -7.78 -0.28 -10.56
N LYS A 170 -7.89 -0.21 -11.89
CA LYS A 170 -6.78 0.00 -12.82
C LYS A 170 -6.70 1.40 -13.42
N GLU A 171 -7.51 2.36 -12.94
CA GLU A 171 -7.57 3.74 -13.45
C GLU A 171 -6.20 4.42 -13.50
N TYR A 172 -5.33 4.10 -12.54
CA TYR A 172 -3.99 4.68 -12.42
C TYR A 172 -2.87 3.71 -12.82
N ALA A 173 -3.20 2.51 -13.30
CA ALA A 173 -2.22 1.46 -13.56
C ALA A 173 -1.12 1.93 -14.54
N ASP A 174 -1.55 2.66 -15.58
CA ASP A 174 -0.70 3.22 -16.63
C ASP A 174 -0.64 4.76 -16.63
N ALA A 175 -1.72 5.43 -16.19
CA ALA A 175 -1.80 6.90 -16.22
C ALA A 175 -0.64 7.57 -15.48
N ARG A 176 -0.23 6.99 -14.33
CA ARG A 176 0.87 7.48 -13.51
C ARG A 176 2.23 7.56 -14.19
N TYR A 177 2.44 6.84 -15.30
CA TYR A 177 3.70 6.87 -16.04
C TYR A 177 3.83 8.11 -16.92
N ASN A 178 2.71 8.65 -17.42
CA ASN A 178 2.70 9.67 -18.47
C ASN A 178 1.71 10.83 -18.23
N TRP A 179 1.09 10.90 -17.05
CA TRP A 179 0.22 12.02 -16.71
C TRP A 179 1.00 13.33 -16.58
N ASP A 180 0.31 14.44 -16.79
CA ASP A 180 0.88 15.75 -16.54
C ASP A 180 0.87 16.02 -15.03
N TRP A 181 2.07 16.16 -14.48
CA TRP A 181 2.35 16.33 -13.06
C TRP A 181 1.88 17.67 -12.51
N HIS A 182 1.52 18.62 -13.36
CA HIS A 182 0.89 19.89 -13.00
C HIS A 182 -0.63 19.79 -12.80
N VAL A 183 -1.26 18.71 -13.27
CA VAL A 183 -2.72 18.56 -13.25
C VAL A 183 -3.14 17.22 -12.65
N LEU A 184 -2.44 16.78 -11.60
CA LEU A 184 -2.80 15.58 -10.88
C LEU A 184 -4.20 15.71 -10.23
N PRO A 185 -4.97 14.62 -10.12
CA PRO A 185 -6.28 14.66 -9.48
C PRO A 185 -6.22 15.18 -8.04
N GLY A 186 -6.98 16.23 -7.74
CA GLY A 186 -7.04 16.86 -6.41
C GLY A 186 -5.95 17.90 -6.13
N LEU A 187 -4.92 18.01 -6.98
CA LEU A 187 -3.83 18.96 -6.80
C LEU A 187 -4.33 20.40 -6.93
N THR A 188 -3.86 21.26 -6.03
CA THR A 188 -3.93 22.72 -6.18
C THR A 188 -2.52 23.26 -6.33
N GLU A 189 -2.24 23.90 -7.47
CA GLU A 189 -0.97 24.57 -7.73
C GLU A 189 -1.15 25.77 -8.67
N GLU A 190 -0.07 26.53 -8.86
CA GLU A 190 -0.01 27.60 -9.86
C GLU A 190 0.03 27.00 -11.27
N TRP A 191 -0.68 27.61 -12.21
CA TRP A 191 -0.69 27.17 -13.62
C TRP A 191 0.71 27.27 -14.23
N LYS A 192 1.37 26.13 -14.42
CA LYS A 192 2.75 26.01 -14.84
C LYS A 192 2.92 24.96 -15.93
N THR A 193 4.01 25.11 -16.68
CA THR A 193 4.43 24.18 -17.76
C THR A 193 5.93 23.93 -17.73
N ASP A 194 6.61 24.39 -16.68
CA ASP A 194 8.04 24.19 -16.48
C ASP A 194 8.33 22.76 -15.99
N ALA A 195 9.60 22.41 -15.86
CA ALA A 195 9.96 21.09 -15.37
C ALA A 195 9.62 20.97 -13.87
N ILE A 196 8.90 19.91 -13.51
CA ILE A 196 8.59 19.59 -12.11
C ILE A 196 9.89 19.37 -11.32
N PRO A 197 10.09 20.09 -10.21
CA PRO A 197 11.20 19.82 -9.32
C PRO A 197 11.23 18.35 -8.86
N MET A 198 12.41 17.75 -8.73
CA MET A 198 12.52 16.33 -8.40
C MET A 198 12.03 15.97 -6.97
N GLN A 199 12.07 16.91 -6.03
CA GLN A 199 11.70 16.67 -4.63
C GLN A 199 10.85 17.84 -4.11
N SER A 200 10.00 17.54 -3.12
CA SER A 200 9.39 18.57 -2.30
C SER A 200 10.44 19.21 -1.38
N ALA A 201 11.06 20.30 -1.84
CA ALA A 201 11.86 21.14 -0.96
C ALA A 201 10.92 22.06 -0.18
N GLU A 202 10.93 21.97 1.15
CA GLU A 202 10.09 22.74 2.07
C GLU A 202 10.10 24.26 1.79
N SER A 203 11.24 24.79 1.30
CA SER A 203 11.40 26.19 0.90
C SER A 203 10.62 26.61 -0.35
N LYS A 204 9.97 25.67 -1.05
CA LYS A 204 9.14 25.94 -2.24
C LYS A 204 7.64 25.85 -1.96
N PHE A 205 7.26 25.46 -0.74
CA PHE A 205 5.87 25.36 -0.29
C PHE A 205 5.51 26.39 0.81
N ASN A 206 6.46 27.26 1.17
CA ASN A 206 6.28 28.42 2.05
C ASN A 206 6.68 29.71 1.33
#